data_AF-A0A4S8MA13-F1
#
_entry.id   AF-A0A4S8MA13-F1
#
_cell.length_a   1.000
_cell.length_b   1.000
_cell.length_c   1.000
_cell.angle_alpha   90.00
_cell.angle_beta   90.00
_cell.angle_gamma   90.00
#
_symmetry.space_group_name_H-M   'P 1'
#
loop_
_entity.id
_entity.type
_entity.pdbx_description
1 polymer ?
#
loop_
_entity_poly.entity_id
_entity_poly.type
_entity_poly.pdbx_seq_one_letter_code
_entity_poly.pdbx_strand_id
1 'polypeptide(L)'
;QAFRAMFMGTSSALGDKVSSKPSNAKLHGITQVTPELIAYVAAQVRFALCTQASWRAKDKSFNLIDFYYYILEIIKVKSKDN
;
A
#
# COMPACT_ATOMS: atom_id res chain seq x y z
N GLN A 1 -7.95 -3.15 5.26
CA GLN A 1 -7.30 -2.87 6.55
C GLN A 1 -5.85 -2.40 6.40
N ALA A 2 -5.00 -3.04 5.56
CA ALA A 2 -3.58 -2.69 5.38
C ALA A 2 -3.30 -1.21 5.04
N PHE A 3 -4.09 -0.60 4.15
CA PHE A 3 -3.95 0.83 3.83
C PHE A 3 -4.02 1.72 5.06
N ARG A 4 -5.00 1.46 5.95
CA ARG A 4 -5.19 2.23 7.19
C ARG A 4 -4.00 2.06 8.12
N ALA A 5 -3.46 0.84 8.23
CA ALA A 5 -2.30 0.55 9.07
C ALA A 5 -1.03 1.29 8.62
N MET A 6 -0.84 1.50 7.31
CA MET A 6 0.34 2.17 6.78
C MET A 6 0.18 3.69 6.66
N PHE A 7 -1.01 4.17 6.32
CA PHE A 7 -1.24 5.57 5.96
C PHE A 7 -2.09 6.36 6.96
N MET A 8 -2.89 5.70 7.79
CA MET A 8 -3.73 6.39 8.78
C MET A 8 -3.08 6.36 10.16
N GLY A 9 -3.28 7.43 10.93
CA GLY A 9 -2.88 7.45 12.35
C GLY A 9 -3.77 6.52 13.17
N THR A 10 -3.25 6.04 14.30
CA THR A 10 -3.98 5.15 15.23
C THR A 10 -5.34 5.69 15.62
N SER A 11 -5.46 7.01 15.83
CA SER A 11 -6.71 7.72 16.11
C SER A 11 -7.76 7.59 15.00
N SER A 12 -7.35 7.70 13.74
CA SER A 12 -8.26 7.61 12.59
C SER A 12 -8.53 6.16 12.16
N ALA A 13 -7.64 5.24 12.52
CA ALA A 13 -7.78 3.82 12.26
C ALA A 13 -8.66 3.10 13.31
N LEU A 14 -8.48 3.39 14.61
CA LEU A 14 -9.14 2.70 15.73
C LEU A 14 -10.20 3.56 16.45
N GLY A 15 -10.38 4.83 16.11
CA GLY A 15 -11.41 5.69 16.69
C GLY A 15 -11.06 6.29 18.06
N ASP A 16 -10.01 5.80 18.73
CA ASP A 16 -9.61 6.27 20.06
C ASP A 16 -8.24 6.98 20.10
N LYS A 17 -8.20 8.04 20.93
CA LYS A 17 -7.09 8.93 21.32
C LYS A 17 -6.34 9.62 20.18
N VAL A 18 -6.45 10.95 20.16
CA VAL A 18 -5.73 11.88 19.27
C VAL A 18 -4.22 11.63 19.34
N SER A 19 -3.66 11.02 18.30
CA SER A 19 -2.21 10.93 18.11
C SER A 19 -1.66 12.33 17.84
N SER A 20 -0.64 12.76 18.58
CA SER A 20 0.07 14.03 18.35
C SER A 20 0.94 14.01 17.07
N LYS A 21 1.12 12.83 16.45
CA LYS A 21 1.89 12.67 15.22
C LYS A 21 0.96 12.68 14.00
N PRO A 22 1.28 13.46 12.94
CA PRO A 22 0.54 13.41 11.68
C PRO A 22 0.61 12.00 11.08
N SER A 23 -0.47 11.59 10.43
CA SER A 23 -0.50 10.30 9.72
C SER A 23 0.44 10.31 8.52
N ASN A 24 0.90 9.14 8.07
CA ASN A 24 1.72 9.05 6.86
C ASN A 24 0.97 9.58 5.62
N ALA A 25 -0.35 9.43 5.55
CA ALA A 25 -1.15 10.08 4.51
C ALA A 25 -0.96 11.61 4.54
N LYS A 26 -1.07 12.23 5.72
CA LYS A 26 -0.89 13.68 5.88
C LYS A 26 0.54 14.11 5.57
N LEU A 27 1.53 13.34 6.01
CA LEU A 27 2.95 13.61 5.74
C LEU A 27 3.29 13.56 4.24
N HIS A 28 2.69 12.63 3.51
CA HIS A 28 2.89 12.47 2.08
C HIS A 28 1.88 13.26 1.22
N GLY A 29 1.02 14.09 1.82
CA GLY A 29 0.01 14.85 1.10
C GLY A 29 -1.05 13.99 0.38
N ILE A 30 -1.26 12.76 0.85
CA ILE A 30 -2.24 11.83 0.27
C ILE A 30 -3.64 12.24 0.71
N THR A 31 -4.38 12.85 -0.20
CA THR A 31 -5.79 13.25 -0.02
C THR A 31 -6.76 12.25 -0.63
N GLN A 32 -6.32 11.49 -1.63
CA GLN A 32 -7.09 10.45 -2.31
C GLN A 32 -6.24 9.22 -2.53
N VAL A 33 -6.85 8.04 -2.41
CA VAL A 33 -6.20 6.77 -2.71
C VAL A 33 -6.16 6.58 -4.23
N THR A 34 -4.95 6.49 -4.79
CA THR A 34 -4.75 6.25 -6.23
C THR A 34 -4.54 4.75 -6.53
N PRO A 35 -4.78 4.29 -7.76
CA PRO A 35 -4.45 2.92 -8.17
C PRO A 35 -2.99 2.53 -7.89
N GLU A 36 -2.05 3.45 -8.11
CA GLU A 36 -0.62 3.28 -7.83
C GLU A 36 -0.38 3.00 -6.34
N LEU A 37 -1.09 3.72 -5.48
CA LEU A 37 -0.98 3.56 -4.04
C LEU A 37 -1.56 2.22 -3.57
N ILE A 38 -2.65 1.76 -4.20
CA ILE A 38 -3.22 0.42 -3.95
C ILE A 38 -2.22 -0.67 -4.35
N ALA A 39 -1.62 -0.57 -5.55
CA ALA A 39 -0.62 -1.51 -6.02
C ALA A 39 0.62 -1.54 -5.09
N TYR A 40 1.06 -0.37 -4.63
CA TYR A 40 2.15 -0.27 -3.65
C TYR A 40 1.79 -0.97 -2.33
N VAL A 41 0.57 -0.75 -1.82
CA VAL A 41 0.10 -1.39 -0.59
C VAL A 41 0.05 -2.90 -0.73
N ALA A 42 -0.40 -3.42 -1.87
CA ALA A 42 -0.39 -4.85 -2.14
C ALA A 42 1.03 -5.43 -2.10
N ALA A 43 2.00 -4.73 -2.69
CA ALA A 43 3.40 -5.14 -2.67
C ALA A 43 3.99 -5.13 -1.25
N GLN A 44 3.64 -4.14 -0.42
CA GLN A 44 4.00 -4.06 1.00
C GLN A 44 3.42 -5.23 1.81
N VAL A 45 2.14 -5.56 1.59
CA VAL A 45 1.49 -6.69 2.26
C VAL A 45 2.16 -8.01 1.87
N ARG A 46 2.47 -8.22 0.59
CA ARG A 46 3.19 -9.43 0.16
C ARG A 46 4.52 -9.55 0.90
N PHE A 47 5.32 -8.49 0.90
CA PHE A 47 6.62 -8.50 1.57
C PHE A 47 6.49 -8.85 3.05
N ALA A 48 5.53 -8.26 3.76
CA ALA A 48 5.27 -8.53 5.18
C ALA A 48 4.84 -9.98 5.46
N LEU A 49 4.26 -10.68 4.48
CA LEU A 49 3.85 -12.07 4.58
C LEU A 49 4.93 -13.07 4.11
N CYS A 50 5.99 -12.59 3.47
CA CYS A 50 7.09 -13.43 2.99
C CYS A 50 8.23 -13.49 4.01
N THR A 51 9.03 -14.56 3.98
CA THR A 51 10.23 -14.72 4.81
C THR A 51 11.42 -13.86 4.32
N GLN A 52 11.15 -12.84 3.52
CA GLN A 52 12.17 -12.03 2.87
C GLN A 52 12.74 -11.05 3.88
N ALA A 53 14.05 -11.13 4.15
CA ALA A 53 14.68 -10.34 5.20
C ALA A 53 14.76 -8.83 4.89
N SER A 54 14.66 -8.43 3.61
CA SER A 54 14.77 -7.03 3.21
C SER A 54 14.00 -6.77 1.92
N TRP A 55 13.46 -5.55 1.79
CA TRP A 55 12.75 -5.12 0.59
C TRP A 55 13.67 -5.14 -0.64
N ARG A 56 13.34 -5.97 -1.62
CA ARG A 56 14.12 -6.12 -2.87
C ARG A 56 13.18 -6.38 -4.04
N ALA A 57 13.58 -5.90 -5.22
CA ALA A 57 12.82 -6.04 -6.46
C ALA A 57 12.60 -7.51 -6.84
N LYS A 58 13.64 -8.35 -6.78
CA LYS A 58 13.55 -9.78 -7.09
C LYS A 58 13.87 -10.60 -5.86
N ASP A 59 12.98 -11.55 -5.56
CA ASP A 59 13.11 -12.54 -4.50
C ASP A 59 12.95 -13.94 -5.10
N LYS A 60 14.06 -14.62 -5.34
CA LYS A 60 14.12 -15.93 -6.02
C LYS A 60 13.32 -15.91 -7.34
N SER A 61 12.17 -16.58 -7.35
CA SER A 61 11.26 -16.69 -8.50
C SER A 61 10.25 -15.55 -8.61
N PHE A 62 10.15 -14.67 -7.60
CA PHE A 62 9.17 -13.60 -7.58
C PHE A 62 9.80 -12.24 -7.86
N ASN A 63 9.12 -11.40 -8.64
CA ASN A 63 9.49 -10.02 -8.88
C ASN A 63 8.40 -9.08 -8.36
N LEU A 64 8.77 -8.28 -7.38
CA LEU A 64 7.91 -7.33 -6.68
C LEU A 64 7.57 -6.11 -7.55
N ILE A 65 8.46 -5.73 -8.47
CA ILE A 65 8.19 -4.68 -9.47
C ILE A 65 7.15 -5.18 -10.47
N ASP A 66 7.33 -6.39 -11.01
CA ASP A 66 6.38 -6.96 -11.97
C ASP A 66 5.00 -7.12 -11.32
N PHE A 67 4.97 -7.62 -10.08
CA PHE A 67 3.74 -7.72 -9.29
C PHE A 67 3.03 -6.39 -9.12
N TYR A 68 3.77 -5.32 -8.81
CA TYR A 68 3.20 -3.97 -8.70
C TYR A 68 2.53 -3.55 -10.00
N TYR A 69 3.20 -3.69 -11.15
CA TYR A 69 2.67 -3.28 -12.43
C TYR A 69 1.47 -4.14 -12.86
N TYR A 70 1.48 -5.45 -12.60
CA TYR A 70 0.33 -6.31 -12.87
C TYR A 70 -0.91 -5.89 -12.08
N ILE A 71 -0.76 -5.60 -10.78
CA ILE A 71 -1.88 -5.11 -9.97
C ILE A 71 -2.39 -3.77 -10.50
N LEU A 72 -1.48 -2.86 -10.86
CA LEU A 72 -1.83 -1.56 -11.39
C LEU A 72 -2.61 -1.67 -12.71
N GLU A 73 -2.17 -2.56 -13.60
CA GLU A 73 -2.85 -2.85 -14.86
C GLU A 73 -4.26 -3.38 -14.61
N ILE A 74 -4.42 -4.39 -13.76
CA ILE A 74 -5.73 -4.98 -13.43
C ILE A 74 -6.70 -3.91 -12.92
N ILE A 75 -6.24 -3.02 -12.03
CA ILE A 75 -7.08 -1.95 -11.47
C ILE A 75 -7.46 -0.92 -12.53
N LYS A 76 -6.50 -0.50 -13.37
CA LYS A 76 -6.72 0.52 -14.40
C LYS A 76 -7.54 0.02 -15.59
N VAL A 77 -7.40 -1.25 -15.97
CA VAL A 77 -8.22 -1.88 -17.02
C VAL A 77 -9.68 -1.91 -16.57
N LYS A 78 -9.97 -2.39 -15.36
CA LYS A 78 -11.33 -2.38 -14.80
C LYS A 78 -11.99 -1.00 -14.74
N SER A 79 -11.20 0.07 -14.63
CA SER A 79 -11.72 1.44 -14.61
C SER A 79 -12.15 1.94 -15.99
N LYS A 80 -11.69 1.33 -17.08
CA LYS A 80 -12.05 1.71 -18.45
C LYS A 80 -13.30 1.00 -18.96
N ASP A 81 -13.62 -0.15 -18.38
CA ASP A 81 -14.76 -0.97 -18.77
C ASP A 81 -16.05 -0.59 -18.01
N ASN A 82 -16.04 0.51 -17.25
CA ASN A 82 -17.09 0.91 -16.32
C ASN A 82 -17.49 2.38 -16.46
#